data_AF-A0A1H2NFQ4-F1
#
_entry.id   AF-A0A1H2NFQ4-F1
#
_cell.length_a   1.000
_cell.length_b   1.000
_cell.length_c   1.000
_cell.angle_alpha   90.00
_cell.angle_beta   90.00
_cell.angle_gamma   90.00
#
_symmetry.space_group_name_H-M   'P 1'
#
loop_
_entity.id
_entity.type
_entity.pdbx_description
1 polymer ?
#
loop_
_entity_poly.entity_id
_entity_poly.type
_entity_poly.pdbx_seq_one_letter_code
_entity_poly.pdbx_strand_id
1 'polypeptide(L)'
;MLFFSSLHSIQPEFVQALGSTLTILSLVNAGMGLALVPRSASAIRFEQVRFRELPLPSGVCGELHLVWRDDNDNPALPSMIAAVRQAARDIYPQN
;
A
#
# COMPACT_ATOMS: atom_id res chain seq x y z
N MET A 1 -2.11 6.30 -7.55
CA MET A 1 -3.44 6.65 -8.10
C MET A 1 -4.16 5.34 -8.38
N LEU A 2 -5.29 5.06 -7.72
CA LEU A 2 -6.07 3.85 -7.96
C LEU A 2 -6.89 4.06 -9.23
N PHE A 3 -6.70 3.20 -10.24
CA PHE A 3 -7.52 3.23 -11.44
C PHE A 3 -8.78 2.39 -11.22
N PHE A 4 -9.93 3.03 -11.15
CA PHE A 4 -11.24 2.36 -11.15
C PHE A 4 -11.64 2.10 -12.61
N SER A 5 -11.48 0.85 -13.08
CA SER A 5 -11.87 0.50 -14.45
C SER A 5 -13.40 0.50 -14.60
N SER A 6 -13.86 0.87 -15.79
CA SER A 6 -15.28 0.95 -16.22
C SER A 6 -16.07 -0.38 -16.14
N LEU A 7 -15.48 -1.47 -15.64
CA LEU A 7 -16.15 -2.77 -15.53
C LEU A 7 -17.22 -2.81 -14.43
N HIS A 8 -17.20 -1.84 -13.51
CA HIS A 8 -18.25 -1.61 -12.53
C HIS A 8 -18.64 -0.14 -12.62
N SER A 9 -19.92 0.21 -12.80
CA SER A 9 -20.43 1.58 -13.01
C SER A 9 -20.28 2.52 -11.79
N ILE A 10 -19.31 2.28 -10.92
CA ILE A 10 -19.03 3.06 -9.72
C ILE A 10 -17.75 3.85 -9.95
N GLN A 11 -17.89 5.17 -10.08
CA GLN A 11 -16.79 6.12 -10.13
C GLN A 11 -16.78 6.92 -8.82
N PRO A 12 -15.85 6.65 -7.89
CA PRO A 12 -15.77 7.42 -6.67
C PRO A 12 -15.35 8.86 -6.99
N GLU A 13 -16.04 9.82 -6.38
CA GLU A 13 -15.63 11.21 -6.42
C GLU A 13 -14.43 11.41 -5.49
N PHE A 14 -13.24 11.57 -6.05
CA PHE A 14 -12.03 11.81 -5.27
C PHE A 14 -11.93 13.28 -4.87
N VAL A 15 -12.26 13.58 -3.62
CA VAL A 15 -12.16 14.94 -3.07
C VAL A 15 -10.69 15.34 -2.83
N GLN A 16 -9.85 14.41 -2.39
CA GLN A 16 -8.46 14.70 -2.05
C GLN A 16 -7.52 13.52 -2.32
N ALA A 17 -6.31 13.82 -2.78
CA ALA A 17 -5.21 12.86 -2.94
C ALA A 17 -3.99 13.32 -2.13
N LEU A 18 -3.46 12.44 -1.28
CA LEU A 18 -2.35 12.73 -0.39
C LEU A 18 -1.27 11.64 -0.51
N GLY A 19 0.00 12.03 -0.39
CA GLY A 19 1.13 11.09 -0.46
C GLY A 19 1.52 10.45 0.87
N SER A 20 0.97 10.92 2.00
CA SER A 20 1.33 10.44 3.34
C SER A 20 0.17 9.69 3.98
N THR A 21 0.37 8.41 4.24
CA THR A 21 -0.57 7.57 5.00
C THR A 21 -0.87 8.16 6.38
N LEU A 22 0.14 8.68 7.07
CA LEU A 22 -0.05 9.28 8.39
C LEU A 22 -0.99 10.48 8.31
N THR A 23 -0.80 11.35 7.33
CA THR A 23 -1.66 12.52 7.13
C THR A 23 -3.09 12.11 6.79
N ILE A 24 -3.26 11.14 5.89
CA ILE A 24 -4.58 10.58 5.55
C ILE A 24 -5.30 10.10 6.81
N LEU A 25 -4.63 9.27 7.62
CA LEU A 25 -5.24 8.69 8.82
C LEU A 25 -5.56 9.75 9.89
N SER A 26 -4.71 10.77 10.05
CA SER A 26 -5.00 11.90 10.95
C SER A 26 -6.28 12.65 10.56
N LEU A 27 -6.50 12.88 9.26
CA LEU A 27 -7.71 13.56 8.77
C LEU A 27 -8.96 12.70 8.96
N VAL A 28 -8.86 11.40 8.70
CA VAL A 28 -9.95 10.44 8.99
C VAL A 28 -10.26 10.41 10.48
N ASN A 29 -9.23 10.36 11.34
CA ASN A 29 -9.39 10.41 12.79
C ASN A 29 -10.05 11.71 13.27
N ALA A 30 -9.82 12.83 12.57
CA ALA A 30 -10.47 14.11 12.81
C ALA A 30 -11.89 14.22 12.23
N GLY A 31 -12.42 13.16 11.61
CA GLY A 31 -13.79 13.10 11.09
C GLY A 31 -13.98 13.65 9.68
N MET A 32 -12.90 13.87 8.91
CA MET A 32 -12.98 14.45 7.56
C MET A 32 -13.58 13.49 6.51
N GLY A 33 -13.76 12.20 6.83
CA GLY A 33 -14.39 11.22 5.95
C GLY A 33 -13.71 9.86 6.00
N LEU A 34 -13.59 9.21 4.85
CA LEU A 34 -12.96 7.90 4.66
C LEU A 34 -11.87 7.96 3.61
N ALA A 35 -10.95 6.99 3.64
CA ALA A 35 -9.86 6.90 2.68
C ALA A 35 -9.56 5.45 2.31
N LEU A 36 -9.09 5.25 1.07
CA LEU A 36 -8.51 3.99 0.62
C LEU A 36 -7.02 4.00 0.93
N VAL A 37 -6.55 2.97 1.63
CA VAL A 37 -5.15 2.84 2.05
C VAL A 37 -4.65 1.41 1.83
N PRO A 38 -3.35 1.19 1.61
CA PRO A 38 -2.78 -0.15 1.60
C PRO A 38 -2.95 -0.85 2.95
N ARG A 39 -3.02 -2.18 2.96
CA ARG A 39 -3.14 -2.99 4.19
C ARG A 39 -2.07 -2.64 5.24
N SER A 40 -0.85 -2.29 4.82
CA SER A 40 0.25 -1.88 5.70
C SER A 40 -0.06 -0.66 6.57
N ALA A 41 -0.97 0.23 6.14
CA ALA A 41 -1.41 1.38 6.92
C ALA A 41 -2.06 0.97 8.26
N SER A 42 -2.61 -0.24 8.32
CA SER A 42 -3.19 -0.81 9.55
C SER A 42 -2.15 -1.07 10.63
N ALA A 43 -0.84 -0.96 10.36
CA ALA A 43 0.17 -0.96 11.42
C ALA A 43 0.09 0.30 12.29
N ILE A 44 -0.43 1.41 11.75
CA ILE A 44 -0.59 2.68 12.46
C ILE A 44 -1.94 2.68 13.20
N ARG A 45 -1.91 3.02 14.50
CA ARG A 45 -3.10 3.04 15.35
C ARG A 45 -3.54 4.47 15.64
N PHE A 46 -4.78 4.77 15.28
CA PHE A 46 -5.51 5.96 15.66
C PHE A 46 -6.78 5.52 16.38
N GLU A 47 -7.12 6.19 17.49
CA GLU A 47 -8.20 5.77 18.39
C GLU A 47 -9.56 5.67 17.68
N GLN A 48 -9.87 6.66 16.82
CA GLN A 48 -11.16 6.79 16.15
C GLN A 48 -11.19 6.16 14.75
N VAL A 49 -10.09 5.52 14.32
CA VAL A 49 -10.02 4.88 12.99
C VAL A 49 -10.40 3.41 13.11
N ARG A 50 -11.19 2.95 12.13
CA ARG A 50 -11.52 1.53 11.93
C ARG A 50 -11.17 1.15 10.51
N PHE A 51 -10.36 0.11 10.36
CA PHE A 51 -10.02 -0.43 9.05
C PHE A 51 -11.06 -1.46 8.63
N ARG A 52 -11.50 -1.41 7.37
CA ARG A 52 -12.34 -2.43 6.74
C ARG A 52 -11.63 -2.94 5.50
N GLU A 53 -11.53 -4.25 5.37
CA GLU A 53 -10.97 -4.84 4.16
C GLU A 53 -11.93 -4.64 2.99
N LEU A 54 -11.38 -4.22 1.86
CA LEU A 54 -12.13 -4.07 0.61
C LEU A 54 -11.85 -5.30 -0.25
N PRO A 55 -12.85 -6.15 -0.56
CA PRO A 55 -12.65 -7.27 -1.46
C PRO A 55 -12.40 -6.71 -2.87
N LEU A 56 -11.17 -6.86 -3.35
CA LEU A 56 -10.77 -6.43 -4.69
C LEU A 56 -10.65 -7.66 -5.61
N PRO A 57 -10.90 -7.51 -6.92
CA PRO A 57 -10.59 -8.55 -7.90
C PRO A 57 -9.12 -9.00 -7.81
N SER A 58 -8.87 -10.23 -8.21
CA SER A 58 -7.50 -10.73 -8.36
C SER A 58 -6.67 -9.82 -9.27
N GLY A 59 -5.42 -9.57 -8.86
CA GLY A 59 -4.50 -8.70 -9.59
C GLY A 59 -4.51 -7.21 -9.18
N VAL A 60 -5.47 -6.77 -8.36
CA VAL A 60 -5.42 -5.40 -7.80
C VAL A 60 -4.58 -5.40 -6.53
N CYS A 61 -3.35 -4.92 -6.63
CA CYS A 61 -2.44 -4.77 -5.49
C CYS A 61 -1.67 -3.44 -5.54
N GLY A 62 -1.10 -3.04 -4.40
CA GLY A 62 -0.13 -1.96 -4.37
C GLY A 62 1.23 -2.48 -4.82
N GLU A 63 1.83 -1.84 -5.81
CA GLU A 63 3.18 -2.18 -6.27
C GLU A 63 4.24 -1.63 -5.31
N LEU A 64 5.25 -2.45 -5.02
CA LEU A 64 6.44 -2.04 -4.29
C LEU A 64 7.68 -2.40 -5.12
N HIS A 65 8.46 -1.38 -5.46
CA HIS A 65 9.65 -1.51 -6.28
C HIS A 65 10.90 -1.46 -5.40
N LEU A 66 11.80 -2.44 -5.55
CA LEU A 66 13.15 -2.41 -4.97
C LEU A 66 14.13 -1.92 -6.03
N VAL A 67 14.78 -0.79 -5.79
CA VAL A 67 15.67 -0.13 -6.77
C VAL A 67 17.03 0.14 -6.14
N TRP A 68 18.09 -0.06 -6.91
CA TRP A 68 19.46 0.28 -6.55
C TRP A 68 20.19 0.80 -7.80
N ARG A 69 21.34 1.46 -7.60
CA ARG A 69 22.22 1.89 -8.70
C ARG A 69 23.03 0.70 -9.21
N ASP A 70 23.27 0.62 -10.51
CA ASP A 70 24.02 -0.47 -11.14
C ASP A 70 25.47 -0.59 -10.61
N ASP A 71 26.06 0.53 -10.20
CA ASP A 71 27.42 0.66 -9.66
C ASP A 71 27.47 0.69 -8.13
N ASN A 72 26.43 0.18 -7.44
CA ASN A 72 26.43 0.12 -5.98
C ASN A 72 27.41 -0.95 -5.46
N ASP A 73 28.44 -0.50 -4.75
CA ASP A 73 29.54 -1.31 -4.20
C ASP A 73 29.32 -1.76 -2.75
N ASN A 74 28.14 -1.48 -2.17
CA ASN A 74 27.85 -1.88 -0.80
C ASN A 74 27.78 -3.42 -0.69
N PRO A 75 28.67 -4.07 0.08
CA PRO A 75 28.70 -5.53 0.20
C PRO A 75 27.44 -6.11 0.86
N ALA A 76 26.61 -5.29 1.51
CA ALA A 76 25.33 -5.71 2.07
C ALA A 76 24.22 -5.82 1.01
N LEU A 77 24.37 -5.22 -0.18
CA LEU A 77 23.31 -5.20 -1.20
C LEU A 77 22.87 -6.61 -1.64
N PRO A 78 23.76 -7.57 -1.96
CA PRO A 78 23.35 -8.92 -2.33
C PRO A 78 22.54 -9.62 -1.23
N SER A 79 22.99 -9.49 0.03
CA SER A 79 22.32 -10.07 1.20
C SER A 79 20.95 -9.42 1.43
N MET A 80 20.84 -8.10 1.28
CA MET A 80 19.58 -7.38 1.40
C MET A 80 18.59 -7.80 0.31
N ILE A 81 19.01 -7.91 -0.95
CA ILE A 81 18.16 -8.38 -2.06
C ILE A 81 17.68 -9.80 -1.79
N ALA A 82 18.56 -10.70 -1.33
CA ALA A 82 18.19 -12.06 -0.98
C ALA A 82 17.13 -12.10 0.15
N ALA A 83 17.31 -11.31 1.19
CA ALA A 83 16.37 -11.22 2.31
C ALA A 83 15.00 -10.67 1.88
N VAL A 84 14.96 -9.61 1.06
CA VAL A 84 13.71 -9.05 0.54
C VAL A 84 12.99 -10.06 -0.37
N ARG A 85 13.72 -10.77 -1.23
CA ARG A 85 13.15 -11.84 -2.08
C ARG A 85 12.57 -12.98 -1.25
N GLN A 86 13.21 -13.35 -0.14
CA GLN A 86 12.67 -14.37 0.76
C GLN A 86 11.38 -13.89 1.43
N ALA A 87 11.39 -12.69 2.03
CA ALA A 87 10.20 -12.13 2.66
C ALA A 87 9.02 -11.99 1.69
N ALA A 88 9.28 -11.60 0.43
CA ALA A 88 8.24 -11.50 -0.59
C ALA A 88 7.58 -12.86 -0.90
N ARG A 89 8.35 -13.96 -0.92
CA ARG A 89 7.83 -15.32 -1.10
C ARG A 89 7.01 -15.80 0.10
N ASP A 90 7.43 -15.45 1.31
CA ASP A 90 6.73 -15.85 2.53
C ASP A 90 5.37 -15.13 2.66
N ILE A 91 5.30 -13.86 2.24
CA ILE A 91 4.07 -13.06 2.25
C ILE A 91 3.11 -13.50 1.13
N TYR A 92 3.64 -13.91 -0.02
CA TYR A 92 2.86 -14.40 -1.16
C TYR A 92 3.36 -15.79 -1.58
N PRO A 93 2.96 -16.86 -0.87
CA PRO A 93 3.32 -18.21 -1.26
C PRO A 93 2.77 -18.49 -2.68
N GLN A 94 3.68 -18.79 -3.61
CA GLN A 94 3.34 -19.17 -4.98
C GLN A 94 2.66 -20.55 -4.91
N ASN A 95 1.38 -20.62 -5.29
CA ASN A 95 0.64 -21.88 -5.42
C ASN A 95 0.64 -22.30 -6.90
#